data_AF-A0A090WTI1-F1
#
_entry.id   AF-A0A090WTI1-F1
#
_cell.length_a   1.000
_cell.length_b   1.000
_cell.length_c   1.000
_cell.angle_alpha   90.00
_cell.angle_beta   90.00
_cell.angle_gamma   90.00
#
_symmetry.space_group_name_H-M   'P 1'
#
loop_
_entity.id
_entity.type
_entity.pdbx_description
1 polymer ?
#
loop_
_entity_poly.entity_id
_entity_poly.type
_entity_poly.pdbx_seq_one_letter_code
_entity_poly.pdbx_strand_id
1 'polypeptide(L)'
;MEKGIIDRRVKILEAEGITFKTNVNVGVNYDVKDLKAFDSIVLCGGATERRGLPTPGADADGVVQAMDFLTQQTKVVLGKEVKDQVLATDKNVIVIGGGDTGSDCVGTSTVMAQNR
;
A
#
# COMPACT_ATOMS: atom_id res chain seq x y z
N MET A 1 -1.37 3.86 12.30
CA MET A 1 -1.45 2.55 12.97
C MET A 1 -0.05 2.16 13.45
N GLU A 2 0.13 1.85 14.73
CA GLU A 2 1.47 1.53 15.27
C GLU A 2 1.94 0.13 14.86
N LYS A 3 3.20 0.05 14.41
CA LYS A 3 3.85 -1.18 13.94
C LYS A 3 3.82 -2.31 14.98
N GLY A 4 4.01 -1.99 16.26
CA GLY A 4 4.03 -2.97 17.35
C GLY A 4 2.73 -3.78 17.48
N ILE A 5 1.59 -3.23 17.04
CA ILE A 5 0.31 -3.94 17.09
C ILE A 5 0.25 -5.03 16.02
N ILE A 6 0.75 -4.77 14.80
CA ILE A 6 0.77 -5.75 13.70
C ILE A 6 1.69 -6.91 14.08
N ASP A 7 2.93 -6.61 14.46
CA ASP A 7 3.93 -7.63 14.78
C ASP A 7 3.46 -8.55 15.92
N ARG A 8 2.78 -7.97 16.93
CA ARG A 8 2.17 -8.75 18.01
C ARG A 8 1.06 -9.68 17.51
N ARG A 9 0.18 -9.19 16.63
CA ARG A 9 -0.93 -10.01 16.08
C ARG A 9 -0.40 -11.14 15.21
N VAL A 10 0.60 -10.89 14.38
CA VAL A 10 1.23 -11.94 13.55
C VAL A 10 1.84 -13.03 14.43
N LYS A 11 2.60 -12.67 15.46
CA LYS A 11 3.19 -13.64 16.40
C LYS A 11 2.15 -14.51 17.11
N ILE A 12 1.00 -13.94 17.46
CA ILE A 12 -0.10 -14.73 18.05
C ILE A 12 -0.60 -15.76 17.03
N LEU A 13 -0.85 -15.36 15.77
CA LEU A 13 -1.31 -16.27 14.72
C LEU A 13 -0.29 -17.39 14.43
N GLU A 14 1.01 -17.07 14.43
CA GLU A 14 2.07 -18.06 14.30
C GLU A 14 2.09 -19.05 15.48
N ALA A 15 1.91 -18.56 16.71
CA ALA A 15 1.85 -19.39 17.92
C ALA A 15 0.61 -20.32 17.94
N GLU A 16 -0.48 -19.92 17.31
CA GLU A 16 -1.69 -20.74 17.08
C GLU A 16 -1.51 -21.74 15.92
N GLY A 17 -0.34 -21.78 15.28
CA GLY A 17 0.01 -22.76 14.25
C GLY A 17 -0.18 -22.31 12.80
N ILE A 18 -0.48 -21.03 12.54
CA ILE A 18 -0.60 -20.50 11.18
C ILE A 18 0.79 -20.33 10.58
N THR A 19 1.02 -20.94 9.41
CA THR A 19 2.26 -20.75 8.65
C THR A 19 2.11 -19.64 7.62
N PHE A 20 2.90 -18.57 7.76
CA PHE A 20 2.96 -17.49 6.77
C PHE A 20 4.04 -17.75 5.73
N LYS A 21 3.65 -17.85 4.45
CA LYS A 21 4.59 -17.89 3.31
C LYS A 21 4.56 -16.56 2.57
N THR A 22 5.55 -15.71 2.81
CA THR A 22 5.68 -14.39 2.16
C THR A 22 6.38 -14.48 0.81
N ASN A 23 6.28 -13.43 -0.02
CA ASN A 23 6.82 -13.40 -1.39
C ASN A 23 6.20 -14.45 -2.33
N VAL A 24 4.98 -14.89 -2.02
CA VAL A 24 4.19 -15.84 -2.80
C VAL A 24 3.02 -15.11 -3.45
N ASN A 25 2.95 -15.17 -4.77
CA ASN A 25 1.90 -14.61 -5.61
C ASN A 25 1.32 -15.72 -6.49
N VAL A 26 0.15 -16.22 -6.10
CA VAL A 26 -0.55 -17.34 -6.75
C VAL A 26 -0.90 -16.97 -8.19
N GLY A 27 -0.56 -17.86 -9.12
CA GLY A 27 -0.72 -17.63 -10.56
C GLY A 27 0.43 -16.85 -11.21
N VAL A 28 1.39 -16.34 -10.44
CA VAL A 28 2.56 -15.62 -10.93
C VAL A 28 3.85 -16.39 -10.63
N ASN A 29 4.15 -16.62 -9.35
CA ASN A 29 5.34 -17.37 -8.90
C ASN A 29 5.01 -18.59 -8.03
N TYR A 30 3.72 -18.91 -7.89
CA TYR A 30 3.21 -20.11 -7.26
C TYR A 30 2.08 -20.69 -8.12
N ASP A 31 2.17 -21.96 -8.50
CA ASP A 31 1.22 -22.55 -9.44
C ASP A 31 -0.16 -22.73 -8.78
N VAL A 32 -1.22 -22.34 -9.50
CA VAL A 32 -2.61 -22.52 -9.05
C VAL A 32 -2.93 -24.00 -8.83
N LYS A 33 -2.30 -24.91 -9.59
CA LYS A 33 -2.51 -26.37 -9.45
C LYS A 33 -2.10 -26.89 -8.08
N ASP A 34 -1.09 -26.29 -7.46
CA ASP A 34 -0.60 -26.69 -6.15
C ASP A 34 -1.62 -26.41 -5.04
N LEU A 35 -2.60 -25.53 -5.30
CA LEU A 35 -3.70 -25.28 -4.37
C LEU A 35 -4.64 -26.49 -4.21
N LYS A 36 -4.63 -27.45 -5.15
CA LYS A 36 -5.44 -28.68 -5.04
C LYS A 36 -5.00 -29.59 -3.89
N ALA A 37 -3.84 -29.34 -3.29
CA ALA A 37 -3.35 -30.08 -2.13
C ALA A 37 -4.07 -29.71 -0.82
N PHE A 38 -4.87 -28.63 -0.80
CA PHE A 38 -5.60 -28.19 0.38
C PHE A 38 -7.08 -28.59 0.30
N ASP A 39 -7.67 -28.93 1.45
CA ASP A 39 -9.09 -29.28 1.55
C ASP A 39 -10.03 -28.09 1.28
N SER A 40 -9.54 -26.87 1.51
CA SER A 40 -10.32 -25.64 1.36
C SER A 40 -9.41 -24.44 1.09
N ILE A 41 -9.95 -23.46 0.35
CA ILE A 41 -9.24 -22.25 -0.05
C ILE A 41 -10.12 -21.04 0.27
N VAL A 42 -9.56 -20.05 0.96
CA VAL A 42 -10.20 -18.76 1.22
C VAL A 42 -9.42 -17.68 0.50
N LEU A 43 -10.10 -16.90 -0.36
CA LEU A 43 -9.47 -15.83 -1.13
C LEU A 43 -9.52 -14.51 -0.35
N CYS A 44 -8.35 -14.04 0.09
CA CYS A 44 -8.18 -12.82 0.88
C CYS A 44 -7.26 -11.79 0.19
N GLY A 45 -7.24 -11.76 -1.15
CA GLY A 45 -6.29 -10.95 -1.92
C GLY A 45 -6.54 -9.43 -1.92
N GLY A 46 -7.70 -8.99 -1.47
CA GLY A 46 -8.10 -7.58 -1.52
C GLY A 46 -8.29 -7.06 -2.95
N ALA A 47 -8.30 -5.73 -3.11
CA ALA A 47 -8.46 -5.04 -4.40
C ALA A 47 -7.21 -4.22 -4.71
N THR A 48 -6.32 -4.76 -5.53
CA THR A 48 -5.03 -4.14 -5.87
C THR A 48 -5.06 -3.33 -7.16
N GLU A 49 -6.10 -3.53 -8.00
CA GLU A 49 -6.24 -2.74 -9.23
C GLU A 49 -6.72 -1.33 -8.93
N ARG A 50 -5.93 -0.36 -9.38
CA ARG A 50 -6.25 1.06 -9.28
C ARG A 50 -7.33 1.44 -10.30
N ARG A 51 -8.21 2.37 -9.92
CA ARG A 51 -9.14 3.00 -10.86
C ARG A 51 -8.46 4.21 -11.50
N GLY A 52 -8.27 4.17 -12.81
CA GLY A 52 -7.83 5.32 -13.59
C GLY A 52 -8.94 6.36 -13.78
N LEU A 53 -8.54 7.60 -14.07
CA LEU A 53 -9.43 8.67 -14.53
C LEU A 53 -9.30 8.77 -16.06
N PRO A 54 -10.34 8.45 -16.86
CA PRO A 54 -10.27 8.49 -18.31
C PRO A 54 -10.41 9.92 -18.83
N THR A 55 -9.50 10.80 -18.42
CA THR A 55 -9.51 12.23 -18.75
C THR A 55 -8.16 12.66 -19.32
N PRO A 56 -8.13 13.61 -20.27
CA PRO A 56 -6.87 14.17 -20.76
C PRO A 56 -5.98 14.67 -19.62
N GLY A 57 -4.69 14.34 -19.67
CA GLY A 57 -3.71 14.72 -18.66
C GLY A 57 -3.64 13.81 -17.44
N ALA A 58 -4.35 12.67 -17.41
CA ALA A 58 -4.26 11.68 -16.33
C ALA A 58 -2.86 11.03 -16.19
N ASP A 59 -2.03 11.16 -17.22
CA ASP A 59 -0.65 10.69 -17.32
C ASP A 59 0.38 11.84 -17.30
N ALA A 60 -0.05 13.07 -17.04
CA ALA A 60 0.83 14.22 -16.98
C ALA A 60 1.80 14.14 -15.78
N ASP A 61 2.95 14.79 -15.91
CA ASP A 61 3.92 14.88 -14.81
C ASP A 61 3.29 15.57 -13.59
N GLY A 62 3.57 15.03 -12.41
CA GLY A 62 2.96 15.43 -11.14
C GLY A 62 1.61 14.76 -10.82
N VAL A 63 1.00 14.00 -11.74
CA VAL A 63 -0.18 13.17 -11.44
C VAL A 63 0.27 11.83 -10.87
N VAL A 64 0.04 11.64 -9.57
CA VAL A 64 0.51 10.45 -8.83
C VAL A 64 -0.67 9.68 -8.26
N GLN A 65 -0.65 8.36 -8.40
CA GLN A 65 -1.66 7.48 -7.82
C GLN A 65 -1.50 7.40 -6.30
N ALA A 66 -2.63 7.47 -5.57
CA ALA A 66 -2.64 7.51 -4.11
C ALA A 66 -1.88 6.34 -3.46
N MET A 67 -2.06 5.12 -3.96
CA MET A 67 -1.38 3.95 -3.39
C MET A 67 0.15 3.99 -3.60
N ASP A 68 0.63 4.56 -4.69
CA ASP A 68 2.06 4.73 -4.93
C ASP A 68 2.63 5.74 -3.93
N PHE A 69 1.98 6.89 -3.78
CA PHE A 69 2.35 7.95 -2.82
C PHE A 69 2.35 7.46 -1.36
N LEU A 70 1.26 6.83 -0.91
CA LEU A 70 1.13 6.35 0.47
C LEU A 70 2.09 5.19 0.78
N THR A 71 2.37 4.32 -0.20
CA THR A 71 3.34 3.23 -0.06
C THR A 71 4.75 3.77 0.13
N GLN A 72 5.14 4.79 -0.66
CA GLN A 72 6.44 5.46 -0.49
C GLN A 72 6.55 6.06 0.91
N GLN A 73 5.54 6.81 1.36
CA GLN A 73 5.58 7.42 2.68
C GLN A 73 5.68 6.38 3.79
N THR A 74 4.93 5.28 3.70
CA THR A 74 5.00 4.20 4.69
C THR A 74 6.43 3.64 4.78
N LYS A 75 7.13 3.47 3.66
CA LYS A 75 8.53 3.02 3.64
C LYS A 75 9.45 4.02 4.36
N VAL A 76 9.29 5.32 4.12
CA VAL A 76 10.09 6.38 4.75
C VAL A 76 9.86 6.44 6.26
N VAL A 77 8.61 6.37 6.71
CA VAL A 77 8.27 6.31 8.15
C VAL A 77 8.87 5.07 8.82
N LEU A 78 9.04 3.98 8.07
CA LEU A 78 9.72 2.76 8.53
C LEU A 78 11.26 2.82 8.39
N GLY A 79 11.83 3.99 8.08
CA GLY A 79 13.27 4.21 7.97
C GLY A 79 13.91 3.64 6.71
N LYS A 80 13.11 3.35 5.66
CA LYS A 80 13.64 2.89 4.37
C LYS A 80 13.84 4.06 3.42
N GLU A 81 14.94 4.03 2.68
CA GLU A 81 15.16 4.96 1.57
C GLU A 81 14.23 4.64 0.40
N VAL A 82 13.68 5.69 -0.21
CA VAL A 82 12.83 5.61 -1.40
C VAL A 82 13.44 6.51 -2.46
N LYS A 83 13.92 5.89 -3.54
CA LYS A 83 14.41 6.62 -4.71
C LYS A 83 13.25 7.36 -5.38
N ASP A 84 13.51 8.59 -5.83
CA ASP A 84 12.55 9.44 -6.55
C ASP A 84 11.24 9.63 -5.77
N GLN A 85 11.35 9.81 -4.45
CA GLN A 85 10.20 9.99 -3.56
C GLN A 85 9.37 11.20 -3.98
N VAL A 86 8.06 11.00 -4.04
CA VAL A 86 7.09 12.08 -4.24
C VAL A 86 6.97 12.88 -2.95
N LEU A 87 7.43 14.13 -3.01
CA LEU A 87 7.35 15.10 -1.91
C LEU A 87 6.29 16.17 -2.17
N ALA A 88 5.54 16.50 -1.12
CA ALA A 88 4.57 17.60 -1.10
C ALA A 88 5.15 18.92 -0.55
N THR A 89 6.39 18.92 -0.08
CA THR A 89 7.07 20.10 0.49
C THR A 89 7.11 21.24 -0.53
N ASP A 90 6.70 22.44 -0.09
CA ASP A 90 6.62 23.66 -0.90
C ASP A 90 5.80 23.53 -2.20
N LYS A 91 4.81 22.63 -2.22
CA LYS A 91 3.89 22.45 -3.35
C LYS A 91 2.43 22.73 -2.97
N ASN A 92 1.65 23.16 -3.96
CA ASN A 92 0.19 23.13 -3.88
C ASN A 92 -0.30 21.75 -4.31
N VAL A 93 -0.94 21.01 -3.41
CA VAL A 93 -1.38 19.63 -3.66
C VAL A 93 -2.90 19.59 -3.84
N ILE A 94 -3.35 18.89 -4.87
CA ILE A 94 -4.77 18.60 -5.11
C ILE A 94 -4.96 17.09 -4.97
N VAL A 95 -5.93 16.68 -4.15
CA VAL A 95 -6.32 15.27 -3.98
C VAL A 95 -7.68 15.05 -4.64
N ILE A 96 -7.74 14.09 -5.56
CA ILE A 96 -8.97 13.73 -6.28
C ILE A 96 -9.51 12.42 -5.69
N GLY A 97 -10.52 12.53 -4.83
CA GLY A 97 -11.18 11.41 -4.18
C GLY A 97 -11.58 11.73 -2.74
N GLY A 98 -12.79 11.37 -2.33
CA GLY A 98 -13.37 11.76 -1.04
C GLY A 98 -13.43 10.67 0.04
N GLY A 99 -12.85 9.49 -0.20
CA GLY A 99 -12.82 8.40 0.78
C GLY A 99 -11.62 8.48 1.74
N ASP A 100 -11.46 7.46 2.58
CA ASP A 100 -10.37 7.36 3.56
C ASP A 100 -8.99 7.52 2.92
N THR A 101 -8.75 6.86 1.78
CA THR A 101 -7.49 7.01 1.03
C THR A 101 -7.21 8.46 0.61
N GLY A 102 -8.24 9.24 0.30
CA GLY A 102 -8.12 10.66 0.00
C GLY A 102 -7.75 11.46 1.26
N SER A 103 -8.41 11.16 2.38
CA SER A 103 -8.10 11.76 3.69
C SER A 103 -6.64 11.48 4.10
N ASP A 104 -6.18 10.24 3.94
CA ASP A 104 -4.79 9.84 4.20
C ASP A 104 -3.79 10.59 3.33
N CYS A 105 -4.11 10.81 2.04
CA CYS A 105 -3.27 11.60 1.13
C CYS A 105 -3.17 13.07 1.58
N VAL A 106 -4.27 13.67 2.01
CA VAL A 106 -4.30 15.04 2.54
C VAL A 106 -3.46 15.14 3.82
N GLY A 107 -3.69 14.23 4.78
CA GLY A 107 -2.94 14.21 6.05
C GLY A 107 -1.45 14.01 5.82
N THR A 108 -1.07 13.06 4.97
CA THR A 108 0.33 12.78 4.62
C THR A 108 0.99 14.00 3.96
N SER A 109 0.32 14.62 2.99
CA SER A 109 0.85 15.80 2.30
C SER A 109 1.06 16.99 3.24
N THR A 110 0.13 17.18 4.19
CA THR A 110 0.21 18.24 5.19
C THR A 110 1.40 18.05 6.12
N VAL A 111 1.62 16.82 6.62
CA VAL A 111 2.78 16.50 7.48
C VAL A 111 4.09 16.75 6.74
N MET A 112 4.20 16.35 5.46
CA MET A 112 5.38 16.61 4.64
C MET A 112 5.63 18.11 4.43
N ALA A 113 4.58 18.91 4.27
CA ALA A 113 4.70 20.36 4.08
C ALA A 113 5.13 21.09 5.36
N GLN A 114 4.85 20.52 6.53
CA GLN A 114 5.16 21.12 7.84
C GLN A 114 6.56 20.76 8.38
N ASN A 115 7.17 19.66 7.93
CA ASN A 115 8.51 19.22 8.33
C ASN A 115 9.63 20.03 7.63
N ARG A 116 9.55 21.35 7.73
CA ARG A 116 10.63 22.28 7.32
C ARG A 116 11.86 22.15 8.21
#